data_AF-A0A9E5K3V1-F1
#
_entry.id   AF-A0A9E5K3V1-F1
#
_cell.length_a   1.000
_cell.length_b   1.000
_cell.length_c   1.000
_cell.angle_alpha   90.00
_cell.angle_beta   90.00
_cell.angle_gamma   90.00
#
_symmetry.space_group_name_H-M   'P 1'
#
loop_
_entity.id
_entity.type
_entity.pdbx_description
1 polymer ?
#
loop_
_entity_poly.entity_id
_entity_poly.type
_entity_poly.pdbx_seq_one_letter_code
_entity_poly.pdbx_strand_id
1 'polypeptide(L)'
;MLPGAALLIASLFATEYSRLNKWSAILLKTSSYLLLVAVASMVMLLVPAENIMPRPWNTLPQLPYGMIFGLMIISTLGLGWWAVRRKETSAWFLCTGWFAAFLMVYLFLGFFPAAEAYRTQKEFLKQVQAFTSQNKGGLCLYKTREAVFYLGNKSPMPEYHSEEKLMTSYQNGGPRWVLMKKRDSLSPIFDGQVVLEETNFPWEGTQAKVKLALVDLAAKKPGSKVVATSLLD
;
A
#
# COMPACT_ATOMS: atom_id res chain seq x y z
N MET A 1 21.76 -14.23 5.82
CA MET A 1 21.38 -14.99 4.61
C MET A 1 21.67 -14.24 3.30
N LEU A 2 21.58 -12.90 3.23
CA LEU A 2 21.75 -12.13 1.98
C LEU A 2 23.16 -12.07 1.34
N PRO A 3 24.29 -11.96 2.06
CA PRO A 3 25.59 -11.73 1.41
C PRO A 3 26.12 -12.98 0.68
N GLY A 4 25.98 -14.15 1.30
CA GLY A 4 26.48 -15.41 0.74
C GLY A 4 25.76 -15.82 -0.54
N ALA A 5 24.43 -15.65 -0.59
CA ALA A 5 23.65 -15.92 -1.80
C ALA A 5 24.04 -14.96 -2.94
N ALA A 6 24.22 -13.67 -2.65
CA ALA A 6 24.64 -12.68 -3.65
C ALA A 6 26.04 -12.98 -4.21
N LEU A 7 27.00 -13.37 -3.35
CA LEU A 7 28.35 -13.76 -3.77
C LEU A 7 28.35 -15.05 -4.61
N LEU A 8 27.50 -16.02 -4.26
CA LEU A 8 27.33 -17.24 -5.06
C LEU A 8 26.69 -16.97 -6.42
N ILE A 9 25.72 -16.06 -6.48
CA ILE A 9 25.11 -15.64 -7.74
C ILE A 9 26.13 -14.88 -8.60
N ALA A 10 26.87 -13.93 -8.01
CA ALA A 10 27.89 -13.16 -8.71
C ALA A 10 29.04 -14.06 -9.23
N SER A 11 29.49 -15.04 -8.45
CA SER A 11 30.51 -15.99 -8.89
C SER A 11 30.02 -16.93 -9.98
N LEU A 12 28.75 -17.37 -9.93
CA LEU A 12 28.12 -18.16 -10.99
C LEU A 12 28.11 -17.41 -12.34
N PHE A 13 27.86 -16.10 -12.31
CA PHE A 13 27.88 -15.25 -13.50
C PHE A 13 29.29 -14.88 -13.98
N ALA A 14 30.27 -14.81 -13.07
CA ALA A 14 31.67 -14.54 -13.39
C ALA A 14 32.41 -15.76 -13.98
N THR A 15 31.83 -16.96 -13.89
CA THR A 15 32.44 -18.19 -14.42
C THR A 15 32.09 -18.37 -15.91
N GLU A 16 33.08 -18.70 -16.75
CA GLU A 16 32.86 -19.01 -18.17
C GLU A 16 31.94 -20.23 -18.32
N TYR A 17 30.98 -20.16 -19.26
CA TYR A 17 29.98 -21.22 -19.51
C TYR A 17 30.60 -22.60 -19.77
N SER A 18 31.81 -22.63 -20.33
CA SER A 18 32.59 -23.85 -20.62
C SER A 18 33.09 -24.59 -19.37
N ARG A 19 33.19 -23.91 -18.22
CA ARG A 19 33.67 -24.47 -16.94
C ARG A 19 32.56 -24.77 -15.94
N LEU A 20 31.31 -24.44 -16.28
CA LEU A 20 30.15 -24.73 -15.42
C LEU A 20 29.78 -26.21 -15.49
N ASN A 21 29.58 -26.81 -14.32
CA ASN A 21 29.01 -28.16 -14.22
C ASN A 21 27.63 -28.18 -14.92
N LYS A 22 27.26 -29.32 -15.53
CA LYS A 22 26.02 -29.48 -16.31
C LYS A 22 24.79 -29.00 -15.55
N TRP A 23 24.72 -29.28 -14.25
CA TRP A 23 23.62 -28.86 -13.37
C TRP A 23 23.55 -27.35 -13.19
N SER A 24 24.69 -26.67 -13.02
CA SER A 24 24.77 -25.22 -12.88
C SER A 24 24.40 -24.51 -14.19
N ALA A 25 24.83 -25.05 -15.33
CA ALA A 25 24.45 -24.54 -16.64
C ALA A 25 22.94 -24.70 -16.91
N ILE A 26 22.34 -25.83 -16.51
CA ILE A 26 20.89 -26.06 -16.58
C ILE A 26 20.15 -25.06 -15.68
N LEU A 27 20.56 -24.89 -14.42
CA LEU A 27 19.93 -23.99 -13.46
C LEU A 27 19.98 -22.53 -13.91
N LEU A 28 21.13 -22.08 -14.43
CA LEU A 28 21.27 -20.72 -14.98
C LEU A 28 20.36 -20.51 -16.18
N LYS A 29 20.29 -21.51 -17.08
CA LYS A 29 19.43 -21.46 -18.27
C LYS A 29 17.95 -21.43 -17.88
N THR A 30 17.51 -22.30 -16.97
CA THR A 30 16.11 -22.35 -16.54
C THR A 30 15.70 -21.07 -15.82
N SER A 31 16.52 -20.57 -14.88
CA SER A 31 16.23 -19.31 -14.18
C SER A 31 16.18 -18.10 -15.12
N SER A 32 17.07 -18.05 -16.12
CA SER A 32 17.09 -17.01 -17.15
C SER A 32 15.83 -17.01 -18.02
N TYR A 33 15.37 -18.17 -18.49
CA TYR A 33 14.11 -18.26 -19.24
C TYR A 33 12.90 -17.98 -18.37
N LEU A 34 12.89 -18.42 -17.11
CA LEU A 34 11.83 -18.09 -16.16
C LEU A 34 11.73 -16.57 -15.94
N LEU A 35 12.85 -15.87 -15.87
CA LEU A 35 12.86 -14.40 -15.79
C LEU A 35 12.18 -13.78 -17.02
N LEU A 36 12.50 -14.23 -18.23
CA LEU A 36 11.86 -13.69 -19.44
C LEU A 36 10.35 -13.98 -19.49
N VAL A 37 9.93 -15.18 -19.08
CA VAL A 37 8.51 -15.54 -18.98
C VAL A 37 7.81 -14.65 -17.94
N ALA A 38 8.44 -14.41 -16.79
CA ALA A 38 7.90 -13.52 -15.77
C ALA A 38 7.81 -12.06 -16.25
N VAL A 39 8.83 -11.56 -16.97
CA VAL A 39 8.81 -10.20 -17.54
C VAL A 39 7.75 -10.09 -18.64
N ALA A 40 7.59 -11.11 -19.48
CA ALA A 40 6.55 -11.14 -20.51
C ALA A 40 5.14 -11.19 -19.90
N SER A 41 4.94 -11.94 -18.82
CA SER A 41 3.63 -12.00 -18.14
C SER A 41 3.26 -10.67 -17.45
N MET A 42 4.24 -9.84 -17.09
CA MET A 42 4.00 -8.49 -16.57
C MET A 42 3.29 -7.56 -17.55
N VAL A 43 3.19 -7.89 -18.85
CA VAL A 43 2.38 -7.11 -19.81
C VAL A 43 0.91 -7.06 -19.37
N MET A 44 0.41 -8.11 -18.70
CA MET A 44 -0.95 -8.12 -18.15
C MET A 44 -1.21 -7.01 -17.15
N LEU A 45 -0.16 -6.53 -16.47
CA LEU A 45 -0.26 -5.42 -15.52
C LEU A 45 -0.53 -4.07 -16.18
N LEU A 46 -0.22 -3.92 -17.48
CA LEU A 46 -0.54 -2.70 -18.23
C LEU A 46 -2.03 -2.59 -18.60
N VAL A 47 -2.76 -3.71 -18.54
CA VAL A 47 -4.18 -3.72 -18.83
C VAL A 47 -4.95 -3.32 -17.57
N PRO A 48 -5.91 -2.38 -17.66
CA PRO A 48 -6.76 -2.03 -16.53
C PRO A 48 -7.42 -3.25 -15.89
N ALA A 49 -7.35 -3.33 -14.55
CA ALA A 49 -7.88 -4.46 -13.79
C ALA A 49 -9.38 -4.67 -14.01
N GLU A 50 -10.11 -3.60 -14.34
CA GLU A 50 -11.53 -3.61 -14.70
C GLU A 50 -11.87 -4.55 -15.87
N ASN A 51 -10.93 -4.78 -16.79
CA ASN A 51 -11.16 -5.57 -17.98
C ASN A 51 -10.84 -7.06 -17.80
N ILE A 52 -10.03 -7.41 -16.79
CA ILE A 52 -9.48 -8.78 -16.62
C ILE A 52 -10.00 -9.43 -15.34
N MET A 53 -10.11 -8.67 -14.25
CA MET A 53 -10.34 -9.25 -12.92
C MET A 53 -11.80 -9.18 -12.49
N PRO A 54 -12.28 -10.19 -11.74
CA PRO A 54 -13.60 -10.12 -11.11
C PRO A 54 -13.60 -9.14 -9.92
N ARG A 55 -14.79 -8.67 -9.54
CA ARG A 55 -14.98 -7.91 -8.28
C ARG A 55 -14.50 -8.75 -7.08
N PRO A 56 -13.80 -8.18 -6.09
CA PRO A 56 -13.48 -6.75 -5.88
C PRO A 56 -12.16 -6.28 -6.53
N TRP A 57 -11.41 -7.17 -7.17
CA TRP A 57 -10.08 -6.88 -7.73
C TRP A 57 -10.12 -6.00 -8.99
N ASN A 58 -11.29 -5.87 -9.61
CA ASN A 58 -11.54 -4.98 -10.73
C ASN A 58 -11.38 -3.48 -10.36
N THR A 59 -11.40 -3.12 -9.07
CA THR A 59 -11.17 -1.74 -8.60
C THR A 59 -9.72 -1.49 -8.18
N LEU A 60 -8.78 -2.37 -8.57
CA LEU A 60 -7.36 -2.11 -8.36
C LEU A 60 -6.94 -0.89 -9.19
N PRO A 61 -6.08 -0.02 -8.62
CA PRO A 61 -5.59 1.13 -9.34
C PRO A 61 -4.73 0.70 -10.52
N GLN A 62 -4.84 1.45 -11.62
CA GLN A 62 -3.97 1.25 -12.77
C GLN A 62 -2.52 1.58 -12.40
N LEU A 63 -1.56 0.93 -13.06
CA LEU A 63 -0.16 1.19 -12.78
C LEU A 63 0.22 2.63 -13.18
N PRO A 64 0.90 3.36 -12.29
CA PRO A 64 1.36 4.71 -12.57
C PRO A 64 2.41 4.66 -13.68
N TYR A 65 2.34 5.59 -14.63
CA TYR A 65 3.30 5.71 -15.74
C TYR A 65 3.48 4.41 -16.55
N GLY A 66 2.36 3.79 -16.97
CA GLY A 66 2.37 2.53 -17.73
C GLY A 66 3.28 2.51 -18.96
N MET A 67 3.52 3.65 -19.62
CA MET A 67 4.50 3.73 -20.73
C MET A 67 5.93 3.41 -20.28
N ILE A 68 6.38 3.93 -19.14
CA ILE A 68 7.73 3.70 -18.60
C ILE A 68 7.87 2.22 -18.23
N PHE A 69 6.82 1.65 -17.62
CA PHE A 69 6.77 0.22 -17.30
C PHE A 69 6.78 -0.66 -18.56
N GLY A 70 6.06 -0.26 -19.61
CA GLY A 70 6.10 -0.95 -20.91
C GLY A 70 7.48 -0.90 -21.58
N LEU A 71 8.16 0.26 -21.53
CA LEU A 71 9.53 0.39 -22.01
C LEU A 71 10.52 -0.48 -21.23
N MET A 72 10.32 -0.63 -19.91
CA MET A 72 11.09 -1.60 -19.11
C MET A 72 10.93 -3.01 -19.67
N ILE A 73 9.69 -3.47 -19.86
CA ILE A 73 9.41 -4.82 -20.39
C ILE A 73 10.06 -5.00 -21.76
N ILE A 74 9.85 -4.07 -22.69
CA ILE A 74 10.40 -4.17 -24.06
C ILE A 74 11.93 -4.19 -24.03
N SER A 75 12.56 -3.30 -23.25
CA SER A 75 14.03 -3.23 -23.16
C SER A 75 14.62 -4.49 -22.53
N THR A 76 14.01 -5.03 -21.47
CA THR A 76 14.44 -6.28 -20.84
C THR A 76 14.26 -7.49 -21.75
N LEU A 77 13.14 -7.59 -22.48
CA LEU A 77 12.95 -8.67 -23.46
C LEU A 77 13.92 -8.56 -24.63
N GLY A 78 14.22 -7.34 -25.09
CA GLY A 78 15.23 -7.09 -26.13
C GLY A 78 16.64 -7.53 -25.70
N LEU A 79 17.06 -7.15 -24.49
CA LEU A 79 18.33 -7.60 -23.89
C LEU A 79 18.34 -9.12 -23.64
N GLY A 80 17.22 -9.68 -23.22
CA GLY A 80 17.04 -11.12 -23.05
C GLY A 80 17.21 -11.89 -24.35
N TRP A 81 16.57 -11.43 -25.42
CA TRP A 81 16.72 -12.00 -26.76
C TRP A 81 18.17 -11.92 -27.26
N TRP A 82 18.84 -10.78 -27.04
CA TRP A 82 20.26 -10.62 -27.33
C TRP A 82 21.13 -11.59 -26.52
N ALA A 83 20.84 -11.78 -25.23
CA ALA A 83 21.55 -12.73 -24.37
C ALA A 83 21.37 -14.20 -24.83
N VAL A 84 20.16 -14.57 -25.26
CA VAL A 84 19.88 -15.89 -25.86
C VAL A 84 20.74 -16.13 -27.11
N ARG A 85 20.89 -15.11 -27.97
CA ARG A 85 21.68 -15.19 -29.20
C ARG A 85 23.19 -15.31 -28.95
N ARG A 86 23.71 -14.58 -27.96
CA ARG A 86 25.14 -14.59 -27.61
C ARG A 86 25.60 -15.89 -26.94
N LYS A 87 24.71 -16.59 -26.23
CA LYS A 87 25.04 -17.80 -25.42
C LYS A 87 26.13 -17.57 -24.37
N GLU A 88 26.37 -16.31 -23.99
CA GLU A 88 27.35 -15.91 -22.97
C GLU A 88 26.65 -15.66 -21.63
N THR A 89 27.31 -16.04 -20.52
CA THR A 89 26.80 -15.80 -19.15
C THR A 89 26.80 -14.33 -18.77
N SER A 90 27.78 -13.57 -19.25
CA SER A 90 27.89 -12.12 -19.07
C SER A 90 26.67 -11.36 -19.62
N ALA A 91 26.11 -11.82 -20.75
CA ALA A 91 24.93 -11.21 -21.34
C ALA A 91 23.68 -11.38 -20.46
N TRP A 92 23.52 -12.55 -19.83
CA TRP A 92 22.43 -12.81 -18.88
C TRP A 92 22.59 -12.04 -17.58
N PHE A 93 23.83 -11.85 -17.11
CA PHE A 93 24.12 -10.98 -15.97
C PHE A 93 23.68 -9.54 -16.25
N LEU A 94 24.04 -9.00 -17.42
CA LEU A 94 23.62 -7.67 -17.84
C LEU A 94 22.10 -7.54 -17.96
N CYS A 95 21.42 -8.52 -18.56
CA CYS A 95 19.96 -8.52 -18.67
C CYS A 95 19.27 -8.52 -17.30
N THR A 96 19.74 -9.36 -16.38
CA THR A 96 19.19 -9.46 -15.02
C THR A 96 19.45 -8.20 -14.22
N GLY A 97 20.67 -7.66 -14.30
CA GLY A 97 21.06 -6.40 -13.66
C GLY A 97 20.26 -5.21 -14.20
N TRP A 98 20.05 -5.14 -15.52
CA TRP A 98 19.22 -4.11 -16.15
C TRP A 98 17.78 -4.16 -15.63
N PHE A 99 17.17 -5.34 -15.64
CA PHE A 99 15.81 -5.53 -15.13
C PHE A 99 15.70 -5.10 -13.65
N ALA A 100 16.61 -5.56 -12.80
CA ALA A 100 16.59 -5.23 -11.37
C ALA A 100 16.77 -3.73 -11.11
N ALA A 101 17.72 -3.09 -11.82
CA ALA A 101 17.98 -1.66 -11.69
C ALA A 101 16.77 -0.83 -12.15
N PHE A 102 16.21 -1.16 -13.32
CA PHE A 102 15.06 -0.45 -13.87
C PHE A 102 13.83 -0.62 -12.98
N LEU A 103 13.57 -1.84 -12.50
CA LEU A 103 12.48 -2.12 -11.57
C LEU A 103 12.62 -1.29 -10.28
N MET A 104 13.82 -1.20 -9.71
CA MET A 104 14.06 -0.36 -8.54
C MET A 104 13.78 1.12 -8.83
N VAL A 105 14.29 1.65 -9.93
CA VAL A 105 14.04 3.05 -10.33
C VAL A 105 12.54 3.31 -10.49
N TYR A 106 11.83 2.42 -11.16
CA TYR A 106 10.38 2.51 -11.34
C TYR A 106 9.63 2.46 -10.00
N LEU A 107 10.02 1.54 -9.11
CA LEU A 107 9.38 1.41 -7.80
C LEU A 107 9.55 2.67 -6.95
N PHE A 108 10.75 3.25 -6.91
CA PHE A 108 11.05 4.41 -6.07
C PHE A 108 10.57 5.74 -6.66
N LEU A 109 10.64 5.94 -7.97
CA LEU A 109 10.30 7.21 -8.60
C LEU A 109 8.84 7.28 -9.08
N GLY A 110 8.25 6.14 -9.47
CA GLY A 110 6.89 6.09 -10.01
C GLY A 110 5.90 5.48 -9.04
N PHE A 111 6.16 4.23 -8.63
CA PHE A 111 5.18 3.44 -7.88
C PHE A 111 4.95 3.96 -6.46
N PHE A 112 6.00 4.14 -5.65
CA PHE A 112 5.84 4.58 -4.26
C PHE A 112 5.20 5.96 -4.12
N PRO A 113 5.59 6.99 -4.91
CA PRO A 113 4.90 8.27 -4.86
C PRO A 113 3.42 8.19 -5.24
N ALA A 114 3.07 7.38 -6.23
CA ALA A 114 1.66 7.15 -6.57
C ALA A 114 0.93 6.33 -5.50
N ALA A 115 1.62 5.39 -4.84
CA ALA A 115 1.07 4.58 -3.77
C ALA A 115 0.70 5.41 -2.52
N GLU A 116 1.41 6.52 -2.27
CA GLU A 116 1.08 7.47 -1.19
C GLU A 116 -0.33 8.07 -1.35
N ALA A 117 -0.88 8.17 -2.56
CA ALA A 117 -2.27 8.62 -2.76
C ALA A 117 -3.31 7.69 -2.09
N TYR A 118 -2.96 6.40 -1.95
CA TYR A 118 -3.80 5.42 -1.26
C TYR A 118 -3.58 5.41 0.26
N ARG A 119 -2.62 6.19 0.76
CA ARG A 119 -2.42 6.40 2.19
C ARG A 119 -3.41 7.44 2.73
N THR A 120 -4.65 6.99 2.89
CA THR A 120 -5.83 7.83 3.21
C THR A 120 -5.79 8.48 4.60
N GLN A 121 -4.99 7.96 5.52
CA GLN A 121 -4.96 8.37 6.92
C GLN A 121 -4.62 9.86 7.11
N LYS A 122 -3.63 10.39 6.37
CA LYS A 122 -3.19 11.79 6.55
C LYS A 122 -4.28 12.77 6.14
N GLU A 123 -4.90 12.55 4.99
CA GLU A 123 -5.95 13.43 4.49
C GLU A 123 -7.24 13.30 5.29
N PHE A 124 -7.58 12.09 5.75
CA PHE A 124 -8.66 11.90 6.71
C PHE A 124 -8.43 12.72 8.00
N LEU A 125 -7.23 12.70 8.57
CA LEU A 125 -6.93 13.47 9.79
C LEU A 125 -6.98 14.98 9.57
N LYS A 126 -6.60 15.49 8.39
CA LYS A 126 -6.84 16.91 8.04
C LYS A 126 -8.33 17.24 7.96
N GLN A 127 -9.15 16.36 7.40
CA GLN A 127 -10.61 16.54 7.38
C GLN A 127 -11.20 16.55 8.79
N VAL A 128 -10.76 15.63 9.66
CA VAL A 128 -11.16 15.60 11.08
C VAL A 128 -10.75 16.89 11.80
N GLN A 129 -9.55 17.41 11.53
CA GLN A 129 -9.09 18.68 12.08
C GLN A 129 -9.99 19.84 11.62
N ALA A 130 -10.24 19.97 10.31
CA ALA A 130 -11.12 21.01 9.77
C ALA A 130 -12.54 20.93 10.34
N PHE A 131 -13.09 19.71 10.47
CA PHE A 131 -14.39 19.46 11.07
C PHE A 131 -14.44 19.88 12.54
N THR A 132 -13.42 19.53 13.32
CA THR A 132 -13.35 19.85 14.76
C THR A 132 -13.11 21.34 15.01
N SER A 133 -12.39 22.04 14.11
CA SER A 133 -12.23 23.49 14.17
C SER A 133 -13.55 24.24 13.96
N GLN A 134 -14.44 23.70 13.11
CA GLN A 134 -15.76 24.27 12.88
C GLN A 134 -16.77 23.87 13.96
N ASN A 135 -16.69 22.63 14.46
CA ASN A 135 -17.62 22.07 15.44
C ASN A 135 -16.98 21.95 16.82
N LYS A 136 -17.20 22.97 17.66
CA LYS A 136 -16.73 22.99 19.04
C LYS A 136 -17.38 21.84 19.84
N GLY A 137 -16.55 20.96 20.37
CA GLY A 137 -17.00 19.83 21.19
C GLY A 137 -15.89 19.07 21.91
N GLY A 138 -14.62 19.42 21.70
CA GLY A 138 -13.48 18.65 22.23
C GLY A 138 -13.30 17.33 21.47
N LEU A 139 -12.04 17.00 21.17
CA LEU A 139 -11.67 15.78 20.44
C LEU A 139 -10.77 14.93 21.33
N CYS A 140 -11.10 13.65 21.46
CA CYS A 140 -10.29 12.66 22.16
C CYS A 140 -9.97 11.45 21.29
N LEU A 141 -8.96 10.69 21.73
CA LEU A 141 -8.48 9.51 21.03
C LEU A 141 -8.86 8.25 21.81
N TYR A 142 -9.28 7.22 21.09
CA TYR A 142 -9.51 5.90 21.67
C TYR A 142 -8.54 4.89 21.06
N LYS A 143 -7.61 4.38 21.88
CA LYS A 143 -6.58 3.38 21.51
C LYS A 143 -5.79 3.71 20.22
N THR A 144 -5.62 5.00 19.91
CA THR A 144 -5.08 5.45 18.61
C THR A 144 -4.16 6.67 18.75
N ARG A 145 -3.13 6.56 19.61
CA ARG A 145 -2.13 7.62 19.85
C ARG A 145 -1.42 8.17 18.61
N GLU A 146 -1.21 7.33 17.60
CA GLU A 146 -0.46 7.70 16.39
C GLU A 146 -1.13 8.83 15.58
N ALA A 147 -2.45 8.99 15.73
CA ALA A 147 -3.18 10.06 15.04
C ALA A 147 -2.85 11.47 15.56
N VAL A 148 -2.31 11.61 16.78
CA VAL A 148 -1.94 12.91 17.37
C VAL A 148 -0.96 13.66 16.46
N PHE A 149 0.03 12.96 15.91
CA PHE A 149 1.10 13.55 15.12
C PHE A 149 0.59 14.31 13.89
N TYR A 150 -0.49 13.83 13.27
CA TYR A 150 -1.05 14.43 12.07
C TYR A 150 -2.12 15.50 12.35
N LEU A 151 -2.71 15.51 13.55
CA LEU A 151 -3.73 16.49 13.95
C LEU A 151 -3.14 17.87 14.30
N GLY A 152 -1.81 17.98 14.41
CA GLY A 152 -1.11 19.26 14.60
C GLY A 152 -1.48 20.02 15.88
N ASN A 153 -2.07 19.32 16.86
CA ASN A 153 -2.62 19.96 18.04
C ASN A 153 -1.51 20.32 19.04
N LYS A 154 -1.50 21.56 19.54
CA LYS A 154 -0.44 22.06 20.45
C LYS A 154 -0.59 21.59 21.90
N SER A 155 -1.77 21.10 22.28
CA SER A 155 -2.07 20.62 23.62
C SER A 155 -2.22 19.10 23.65
N PRO A 156 -1.80 18.43 24.75
CA PRO A 156 -1.96 16.99 24.87
C PRO A 156 -3.44 16.62 24.79
N MET A 157 -3.79 15.83 23.76
CA MET A 157 -5.15 15.32 23.59
C MET A 157 -5.37 14.14 24.53
N PRO A 158 -6.53 14.05 25.21
CA PRO A 158 -6.82 12.94 26.07
C PRO A 158 -6.96 11.65 25.25
N GLU A 159 -6.20 10.63 25.64
CA GLU A 159 -6.28 9.28 25.08
C GLU A 159 -6.89 8.33 26.12
N TYR A 160 -7.89 7.57 25.68
CA TYR A 160 -8.56 6.56 26.50
C TYR A 160 -8.28 5.17 25.94
N HIS A 161 -7.88 4.25 26.82
CA HIS A 161 -7.67 2.84 26.50
C HIS A 161 -8.81 1.93 26.96
N SER A 162 -9.75 2.45 27.74
CA SER A 162 -10.93 1.73 28.24
C SER A 162 -12.21 2.51 27.90
N GLU A 163 -13.22 1.79 27.44
CA GLU A 163 -14.54 2.32 27.05
C GLU A 163 -15.25 2.98 28.24
N GLU A 164 -15.16 2.34 29.41
CA GLU A 164 -15.75 2.86 30.65
C GLU A 164 -15.17 4.25 31.00
N LYS A 165 -13.85 4.41 30.86
CA LYS A 165 -13.17 5.68 31.16
C LYS A 165 -13.56 6.79 30.17
N LEU A 166 -13.73 6.43 28.90
CA LEU A 166 -14.18 7.37 27.88
C LEU A 166 -15.62 7.83 28.14
N MET A 167 -16.54 6.89 28.40
CA MET A 167 -17.94 7.22 28.67
C MET A 167 -18.12 8.00 29.96
N THR A 168 -17.37 7.65 31.01
CA THR A 168 -17.35 8.42 32.27
C THR A 168 -16.85 9.84 32.01
N SER A 169 -15.80 9.99 31.19
CA SER A 169 -15.29 11.32 30.85
C SER A 169 -16.30 12.15 30.07
N TYR A 170 -17.03 11.55 29.13
CA TYR A 170 -18.07 12.23 28.37
C TYR A 170 -19.23 12.67 29.28
N GLN A 171 -19.72 11.80 30.16
CA GLN A 171 -20.76 12.11 31.14
C GLN A 171 -20.37 13.25 32.09
N ASN A 172 -19.09 13.36 32.42
CA ASN A 172 -18.53 14.43 33.25
C ASN A 172 -18.27 15.74 32.48
N GLY A 173 -18.87 15.92 31.28
CA GLY A 173 -18.70 17.13 30.46
C GLY A 173 -17.44 17.14 29.60
N GLY A 174 -16.85 15.97 29.36
CA GLY A 174 -15.66 15.79 28.53
C GLY A 174 -15.92 15.91 27.02
N PRO A 175 -14.94 15.49 26.20
CA PRO A 175 -14.97 15.66 24.75
C PRO A 175 -16.10 14.84 24.09
N ARG A 176 -16.79 15.48 23.14
CA ARG A 176 -17.91 14.93 22.36
C ARG A 176 -17.45 14.08 21.18
N TRP A 177 -16.32 14.42 20.56
CA TRP A 177 -15.82 13.75 19.37
C TRP A 177 -14.76 12.73 19.72
N VAL A 178 -14.90 11.51 19.21
CA VAL A 178 -13.93 10.43 19.44
C VAL A 178 -13.36 9.95 18.12
N LEU A 179 -12.04 9.94 18.02
CA LEU A 179 -11.33 9.28 16.94
C LEU A 179 -10.96 7.85 17.36
N MET A 180 -11.44 6.85 16.63
CA MET A 180 -11.23 5.44 16.92
C MET A 180 -11.09 4.60 15.65
N LYS A 181 -10.66 3.34 15.79
CA LYS A 181 -10.63 2.39 14.66
C LYS A 181 -12.02 1.80 14.43
N LYS A 182 -12.35 1.46 13.18
CA LYS A 182 -13.64 0.89 12.79
C LYS A 182 -14.00 -0.37 13.56
N ARG A 183 -13.02 -1.25 13.82
CA ARG A 183 -13.22 -2.46 14.66
C ARG A 183 -13.76 -2.15 16.06
N ASP A 184 -13.43 -0.98 16.60
CA ASP A 184 -13.76 -0.56 17.95
C ASP A 184 -15.09 0.24 17.98
N SER A 185 -15.41 0.96 16.89
CA SER A 185 -16.68 1.69 16.72
C SER A 185 -17.94 0.81 16.60
N LEU A 186 -17.76 -0.49 16.33
CA LEU A 186 -18.84 -1.46 16.21
C LEU A 186 -19.22 -2.10 17.56
N SER A 187 -18.58 -1.71 18.66
CA SER A 187 -18.98 -2.17 19.99
C SER A 187 -20.42 -1.70 20.27
N PRO A 188 -21.32 -2.59 20.73
CA PRO A 188 -22.73 -2.28 21.00
C PRO A 188 -22.93 -1.23 22.10
N ILE A 189 -21.86 -0.88 22.83
CA ILE A 189 -21.86 0.13 23.89
C ILE A 189 -21.69 1.55 23.31
N PHE A 190 -21.11 1.68 22.11
CA PHE A 190 -21.04 2.95 21.40
C PHE A 190 -22.35 3.19 20.63
N ASP A 191 -23.30 3.85 21.30
CA ASP A 191 -24.53 4.37 20.70
C ASP A 191 -24.32 5.61 19.81
N GLY A 192 -23.06 6.03 19.67
CA GLY A 192 -22.66 7.20 18.89
C GLY A 192 -22.81 7.02 17.38
N GLN A 193 -23.06 8.12 16.68
CA GLN A 193 -23.15 8.14 15.22
C GLN A 193 -21.77 8.35 14.61
N VAL A 194 -21.43 7.55 13.59
CA VAL A 194 -20.22 7.78 12.79
C VAL A 194 -20.45 9.00 11.88
N VAL A 195 -19.61 10.00 12.04
CA VAL A 195 -19.71 11.30 11.36
C VAL A 195 -18.81 11.34 10.12
N LEU A 196 -17.59 10.83 10.26
CA LEU A 196 -16.62 10.72 9.19
C LEU A 196 -15.93 9.37 9.25
N GLU A 197 -15.65 8.81 8.08
CA GLU A 197 -14.93 7.55 7.95
C GLU A 197 -13.77 7.72 6.99
N GLU A 198 -12.64 7.10 7.32
CA GLU A 198 -11.53 6.99 6.40
C GLU A 198 -11.97 6.12 5.20
N THR A 199 -11.65 6.60 3.99
CA THR A 199 -12.00 5.96 2.72
C THR A 199 -11.55 4.50 2.72
N ASN A 200 -12.45 3.58 2.45
CA ASN A 200 -12.17 2.14 2.41
C ASN A 200 -12.17 1.65 0.97
N PHE A 201 -11.13 0.94 0.54
CA PHE A 201 -11.08 0.35 -0.78
C PHE A 201 -11.55 -1.12 -0.75
N PRO A 202 -12.33 -1.58 -1.74
CA PRO A 202 -12.89 -2.95 -1.75
C PRO A 202 -11.85 -4.07 -1.63
N TRP A 203 -10.62 -3.83 -2.09
CA TRP A 203 -9.51 -4.78 -2.08
C TRP A 203 -8.74 -4.83 -0.74
N GLU A 204 -9.03 -3.97 0.23
CA GLU A 204 -8.32 -3.94 1.53
C GLU A 204 -8.76 -5.06 2.50
N GLY A 205 -9.88 -5.75 2.21
CA GLY A 205 -10.33 -6.93 2.96
C GLY A 205 -10.42 -6.69 4.47
N THR A 206 -9.66 -7.44 5.27
CA THR A 206 -9.64 -7.31 6.74
C THR A 206 -8.92 -6.06 7.24
N GLN A 207 -8.05 -5.44 6.45
CA GLN A 207 -7.35 -4.21 6.82
C GLN A 207 -8.29 -3.00 6.90
N ALA A 208 -9.43 -3.06 6.21
CA ALA A 208 -10.53 -2.10 6.32
C ALA A 208 -10.99 -1.85 7.77
N LYS A 209 -10.89 -2.86 8.65
CA LYS A 209 -11.30 -2.77 10.06
C LYS A 209 -10.34 -1.94 10.92
N VAL A 210 -9.12 -1.70 10.44
CA VAL A 210 -8.09 -0.91 11.13
C VAL A 210 -8.20 0.58 10.80
N LYS A 211 -9.00 0.93 9.78
CA LYS A 211 -9.25 2.31 9.36
C LYS A 211 -9.92 3.15 10.44
N LEU A 212 -9.68 4.45 10.38
CA LEU A 212 -10.17 5.40 11.37
C LEU A 212 -11.59 5.85 11.09
N ALA A 213 -12.31 6.17 12.16
CA ALA A 213 -13.63 6.74 12.14
C ALA A 213 -13.73 7.83 13.22
N LEU A 214 -14.42 8.91 12.90
CA LEU A 214 -14.83 9.94 13.84
C LEU A 214 -16.27 9.66 14.29
N VAL A 215 -16.45 9.49 15.59
CA VAL A 215 -17.74 9.17 16.19
C VAL A 215 -18.22 10.33 17.06
N ASP A 216 -19.50 10.69 16.91
CA ASP A 216 -20.20 11.62 17.80
C ASP A 216 -20.78 10.87 18.98
N LEU A 217 -20.36 11.18 20.20
CA LEU A 217 -20.92 10.59 21.41
C LEU A 217 -22.31 11.15 21.78
N ALA A 218 -22.72 12.29 21.21
CA ALA A 218 -23.99 12.93 21.53
C ALA A 218 -25.14 12.49 20.61
N ALA A 219 -24.83 12.07 19.38
CA ALA A 219 -25.83 11.67 18.40
C ALA A 219 -26.18 10.18 18.55
N LYS A 220 -27.42 9.88 18.95
CA LYS A 220 -28.00 8.53 18.84
C LYS A 220 -28.34 8.27 17.36
N LYS A 221 -28.00 7.09 16.82
CA LYS A 221 -28.19 6.70 15.41
C LYS A 221 -29.55 7.15 14.83
N PRO A 222 -29.54 7.99 13.77
CA PRO A 222 -30.16 7.52 12.53
C PRO A 222 -29.25 7.79 11.32
N GLY A 223 -28.95 6.73 10.54
CA GLY A 223 -28.36 6.81 9.20
C GLY A 223 -26.96 7.44 9.10
N SER A 224 -25.93 6.62 8.91
CA SER A 224 -24.58 7.08 8.57
C SER A 224 -24.60 7.90 7.27
N LYS A 225 -24.27 9.20 7.32
CA LYS A 225 -23.85 9.93 6.12
C LYS A 225 -22.40 9.58 5.85
N VAL A 226 -22.18 8.58 5.00
CA VAL A 226 -20.86 8.29 4.44
C VAL A 226 -20.47 9.48 3.56
N VAL A 227 -19.57 10.33 4.04
CA VAL A 227 -18.90 11.33 3.19
C VAL A 227 -17.86 10.57 2.38
N ALA A 228 -18.30 9.93 1.30
CA ALA A 228 -17.42 9.30 0.33
C ALA A 228 -16.60 10.40 -0.35
N THR A 229 -15.30 10.46 -0.08
CA THR A 229 -14.39 11.20 -0.97
C THR A 229 -14.10 10.25 -2.13
N SER A 230 -14.84 10.39 -3.23
CA SER A 230 -14.49 9.76 -4.50
C SER A 230 -13.19 10.40 -4.99
N LEU A 231 -12.08 9.67 -4.91
CA LEU A 231 -10.88 9.96 -5.70
C LEU A 231 -11.13 9.47 -7.14
N LEU A 232 -12.10 10.10 -7.81
CA LEU A 232 -12.33 10.02 -9.24
C LEU A 232 -12.66 11.43 -9.70
N ASP A 233 -11.60 12.23 -9.85
CA ASP A 233 -11.44 13.26 -10.87
C ASP A 233 -9.99 13.19 -11.36
#